data_AF-A0A6B2E272-F1
#
_entry.id   AF-A0A6B2E272-F1
#
_cell.length_a   1.000
_cell.length_b   1.000
_cell.length_c   1.000
_cell.angle_alpha   90.00
_cell.angle_beta   90.00
_cell.angle_gamma   90.00
#
_symmetry.space_group_name_H-M   'P 1'
#
loop_
_entity.id
_entity.type
_entity.pdbx_description
1 polymer ?
#
loop_
_entity_poly.entity_id
_entity_poly.type
_entity_poly.pdbx_seq_one_letter_code
_entity_poly.pdbx_strand_id
1 'polypeptide(L)'
;GGVAVQARVEAADEDGRRTVTVHSRPNDDADWTQHAEGVLATGAEPGTSLTAWPPSGAEPLPVDGHYDTLAGHGYRYGPAFQG
;
A
#
# COMPACT_ATOMS: atom_id res chain seq x y z
N GLY A 1 16.68 -11.29 14.32
CA GLY A 1 15.36 -11.58 14.89
C GLY A 1 14.35 -11.57 13.77
N GLY A 2 13.38 -12.48 13.79
CA GLY A 2 12.25 -12.46 12.84
C GLY A 2 11.06 -11.73 13.43
N VAL A 3 10.20 -11.16 12.59
CA VAL A 3 8.90 -10.61 12.99
C VAL A 3 7.84 -11.61 12.56
N ALA A 4 6.93 -11.99 13.46
CA ALA A 4 5.76 -12.76 13.07
C ALA A 4 4.70 -11.80 12.53
N VAL A 5 4.15 -12.12 11.36
CA VAL A 5 3.13 -11.33 10.67
C VAL A 5 1.88 -12.20 10.51
N GLN A 6 0.71 -11.63 10.78
CA GLN A 6 -0.58 -12.29 10.64
C GLN A 6 -1.52 -11.41 9.83
N ALA A 7 -2.21 -12.01 8.86
CA ALA A 7 -3.38 -11.43 8.21
C ALA A 7 -4.59 -12.29 8.57
N ARG A 8 -5.59 -11.70 9.22
CA ARG A 8 -6.82 -12.39 9.61
C ARG A 8 -7.96 -11.95 8.71
N VAL A 9 -8.68 -12.92 8.15
CA VAL A 9 -9.84 -12.68 7.29
C VAL A 9 -11.05 -13.35 7.93
N GLU A 10 -12.10 -12.58 8.14
CA GLU A 10 -13.34 -13.06 8.73
C GLU A 10 -14.22 -13.80 7.71
N ALA A 11 -15.29 -14.40 8.22
CA ALA A 11 -16.35 -14.93 7.37
C ALA A 11 -16.92 -13.82 6.49
N ALA A 12 -17.45 -14.21 5.34
CA ALA A 12 -18.18 -13.27 4.50
C ALA A 12 -19.49 -12.85 5.18
N ASP A 13 -19.86 -11.59 5.06
CA ASP A 13 -21.21 -11.10 5.36
C ASP A 13 -22.20 -11.47 4.24
N GLU A 14 -23.43 -10.97 4.36
CA GLU A 14 -24.52 -11.22 3.40
C GLU A 14 -24.21 -10.71 1.98
N ASP A 15 -23.34 -9.70 1.85
CA ASP A 15 -22.90 -9.12 0.58
C ASP A 15 -21.60 -9.76 0.05
N GLY A 16 -21.10 -10.81 0.71
CA GLY A 16 -19.85 -11.47 0.33
C GLY A 16 -18.58 -10.74 0.77
N ARG A 17 -18.69 -9.65 1.54
CA ARG A 17 -17.55 -8.86 2.01
C ARG A 17 -16.93 -9.48 3.25
N ARG A 18 -15.61 -9.34 3.41
CA ARG A 18 -14.85 -9.93 4.51
C ARG A 18 -14.01 -8.88 5.20
N THR A 19 -14.18 -8.73 6.51
CA THR A 19 -13.25 -7.93 7.32
C THR A 19 -11.86 -8.56 7.26
N VAL A 20 -10.84 -7.73 7.05
CA VAL A 20 -9.43 -8.11 7.09
C VAL A 20 -8.67 -7.22 8.06
N THR A 21 -7.81 -7.83 8.87
CA THR A 21 -6.89 -7.13 9.78
C THR A 21 -5.47 -7.66 9.61
N VAL A 22 -4.48 -6.78 9.77
CA VAL A 22 -3.04 -7.12 9.69
C VAL A 22 -2.36 -6.77 11.00
N HIS A 23 -1.68 -7.76 11.57
CA HIS A 23 -0.97 -7.65 12.84
C HIS A 23 0.49 -8.09 12.70
N SER A 24 1.34 -7.57 13.58
CA SER A 24 2.68 -8.12 13.77
C SER A 24 3.07 -8.21 15.24
N ARG A 25 3.96 -9.15 15.55
CA ARG A 25 4.66 -9.21 16.84
C ARG A 25 6.16 -9.42 16.62
N PRO A 26 7.04 -8.65 17.30
CA PRO A 26 8.49 -8.69 17.08
C PRO A 26 9.18 -9.93 17.68
N ASN A 27 8.56 -10.58 18.68
CA ASN A 27 9.00 -11.83 19.28
C ASN A 27 7.80 -12.49 19.99
N ASP A 28 7.99 -13.70 20.54
CA ASP A 28 6.89 -14.47 21.14
C ASP A 28 6.42 -13.93 22.50
N ASP A 29 7.24 -13.12 23.17
CA ASP A 29 6.92 -12.48 24.45
C ASP A 29 6.20 -11.13 24.27
N ALA A 30 6.06 -10.64 23.04
CA ALA A 30 5.41 -9.38 22.72
C ALA A 30 3.96 -9.58 22.29
N ASP A 31 3.12 -8.60 22.65
CA ASP A 31 1.74 -8.53 22.20
C ASP A 31 1.63 -8.24 20.69
N TRP A 32 0.53 -8.70 20.10
CA TRP A 32 0.20 -8.36 18.71
C TRP A 32 -0.18 -6.89 18.59
N THR A 33 0.46 -6.20 17.64
CA THR A 33 0.08 -4.83 17.26
C THR A 33 -0.70 -4.86 15.95
N GLN A 34 -1.88 -4.23 15.91
CA GLN A 34 -2.65 -4.04 14.68
C GLN A 34 -2.09 -2.88 13.88
N HIS A 35 -1.77 -3.10 12.59
CA HIS A 35 -1.22 -2.09 11.69
C HIS A 35 -2.25 -1.61 10.67
N ALA A 36 -3.17 -2.48 10.26
CA ALA A 36 -4.20 -2.15 9.29
C ALA A 36 -5.48 -2.94 9.53
N GLU A 37 -6.60 -2.34 9.14
CA GLU A 37 -7.94 -2.93 9.13
C GLU A 37 -8.66 -2.46 7.87
N GLY A 38 -9.47 -3.33 7.28
CA GLY A 38 -10.23 -3.01 6.08
C GLY A 38 -11.21 -4.11 5.69
N VAL A 39 -11.72 -4.03 4.47
CA VAL A 39 -12.73 -4.95 3.94
C VAL A 39 -12.29 -5.43 2.56
N LEU A 40 -12.30 -6.75 2.37
CA LEU A 40 -12.17 -7.40 1.07
C LEU A 40 -13.57 -7.57 0.48
N ALA A 41 -13.78 -7.07 -0.74
CA ALA A 41 -15.02 -7.22 -1.49
C ALA A 41 -14.73 -7.89 -2.84
N THR A 42 -15.73 -8.56 -3.40
CA THR A 42 -15.66 -9.10 -4.75
C THR A 42 -16.08 -8.04 -5.77
N GLY A 43 -15.49 -8.10 -6.96
CA GLY A 43 -15.73 -7.13 -8.02
C GLY A 43 -14.72 -6.00 -8.01
N ALA A 44 -14.42 -5.46 -9.19
CA ALA A 44 -13.55 -4.32 -9.37
C ALA A 44 -14.13 -3.47 -10.50
N GLU A 45 -14.13 -2.15 -10.31
CA GLU A 45 -14.39 -1.24 -11.41
C GLU A 45 -13.20 -1.27 -12.37
N PRO A 46 -13.43 -1.41 -13.68
CA PRO A 46 -12.35 -1.35 -14.65
C PRO A 46 -11.68 0.03 -14.61
N GLY A 47 -10.35 0.04 -14.64
CA GLY A 47 -9.58 1.28 -14.72
C GLY A 47 -9.79 2.01 -16.07
N THR A 48 -9.36 3.27 -16.12
CA THR A 48 -9.37 4.05 -17.37
C THR A 48 -8.37 3.47 -18.38
N SER A 49 -8.78 3.42 -19.65
CA SER A 49 -7.92 2.96 -20.75
C SER A 49 -6.81 3.95 -21.07
N LEU A 50 -5.58 3.46 -21.22
CA LEU A 50 -4.38 4.26 -21.56
C LEU A 50 -4.05 4.23 -23.06
N THR A 51 -5.06 4.25 -23.93
CA THR A 51 -4.88 4.16 -25.40
C THR A 51 -4.13 5.34 -26.02
N ALA A 52 -4.06 6.48 -25.33
CA ALA A 52 -3.22 7.62 -25.68
C ALA A 52 -2.44 8.07 -24.44
N TRP A 53 -1.12 7.90 -24.46
CA TRP A 53 -0.22 8.25 -23.36
C TRP A 53 1.09 8.88 -23.85
N PRO A 54 1.50 10.06 -23.36
CA PRO A 54 0.80 10.90 -22.38
C PRO A 54 -0.56 11.41 -22.89
N PRO A 55 -1.51 11.76 -22.00
CA PRO A 55 -2.79 12.33 -22.40
C PRO A 55 -2.60 13.62 -23.22
N SER A 56 -3.55 13.93 -24.11
CA SER A 56 -3.49 15.17 -24.90
C SER A 56 -3.49 16.39 -23.99
N GLY A 57 -2.58 17.33 -24.24
CA GLY A 57 -2.40 18.52 -23.41
C GLY A 57 -1.64 18.30 -22.11
N ALA A 58 -1.10 17.09 -21.87
CA ALA A 58 -0.23 16.86 -20.72
C ALA A 58 1.10 17.62 -20.88
N GLU A 59 1.47 18.37 -19.84
CA GLU A 59 2.76 19.02 -19.74
C GLU A 59 3.72 18.18 -18.89
N PRO A 60 4.96 17.92 -19.35
CA PRO A 60 5.94 17.18 -18.58
C PRO A 60 6.44 18.01 -17.39
N LEU A 61 6.64 17.34 -16.26
CA LEU A 61 7.22 17.94 -15.06
C LEU A 61 8.66 17.44 -14.87
N PRO A 62 9.63 18.32 -14.57
CA PRO A 62 10.97 17.89 -14.21
C PRO A 62 10.95 17.20 -12.84
N VAL A 63 11.56 16.02 -12.76
CA VAL A 63 11.62 15.20 -11.53
C VAL A 63 13.05 15.05 -10.98
N ASP A 64 14.03 15.70 -11.60
CA ASP A 64 15.41 15.70 -11.14
C ASP A 64 15.53 16.22 -9.70
N GLY A 65 16.27 15.50 -8.86
CA GLY A 65 16.46 15.85 -7.45
C GLY A 65 15.20 15.75 -6.59
N HIS A 66 14.09 15.19 -7.09
CA HIS A 66 12.85 15.04 -6.33
C HIS A 66 13.04 14.18 -5.07
N TYR A 67 13.69 13.03 -5.20
CA TYR A 67 13.96 12.14 -4.07
C TYR A 67 14.96 12.74 -3.06
N ASP A 68 15.93 13.54 -3.51
CA ASP A 68 16.84 14.27 -2.62
C ASP A 68 16.09 15.33 -1.80
N THR A 69 15.14 16.02 -2.44
CA THR A 69 14.25 16.98 -1.77
C THR A 69 13.41 16.27 -0.70
N LEU A 70 12.79 15.14 -1.04
CA LEU A 70 12.03 14.32 -0.08
C LEU A 70 12.90 13.81 1.08
N ALA A 71 14.15 13.43 0.81
CA ALA A 71 15.12 13.04 1.84
C ALA A 71 15.44 14.20 2.80
N GLY A 72 15.52 15.43 2.29
CA GLY A 72 15.63 16.66 3.09
C GLY A 72 14.46 16.88 4.06
N HIS A 73 13.28 16.34 3.74
CA HIS A 73 12.10 16.33 4.60
C HIS A 73 11.96 15.06 5.47
N GLY A 74 12.93 14.15 5.42
CA GLY A 74 12.95 12.92 6.21
C GLY A 74 12.44 11.67 5.48
N TYR A 75 11.92 11.80 4.27
CA TYR A 75 11.44 10.68 3.45
C TYR A 75 12.59 10.09 2.63
N ARG A 76 13.35 9.19 3.25
CA ARG A 76 14.52 8.55 2.64
C ARG A 76 14.12 7.31 1.85
N TYR A 77 13.62 7.52 0.63
CA TYR A 77 13.37 6.42 -0.30
C TYR A 77 14.68 5.84 -0.80
N GLY A 78 14.91 4.55 -0.54
CA GLY A 78 16.06 3.81 -1.08
C GLY A 78 15.83 3.38 -2.53
N PRO A 79 16.83 2.75 -3.19
CA PRO A 79 16.76 2.42 -4.62
C PRO A 79 15.54 1.60 -5.06
N ALA A 80 15.03 0.72 -4.19
CA ALA A 80 13.82 -0.07 -4.46
C ALA A 80 12.52 0.75 -4.45
N PHE A 81 12.58 1.98 -3.94
CA PHE A 81 11.44 2.89 -3.77
C PHE A 81 11.64 4.21 -4.56
N GLN A 82 12.62 4.27 -5.46
CA GLN A 82 12.84 5.38 -6.38
C GLN A 82 12.49 4.97 -7.81
N GLY A 83 11.20 4.68 -8.03
CA GLY A 83 10.64 4.31 -9.33
C GLY A 83 10.02 5.49 -10.07
#